data_AF-A0A8H5DAL1-F1
#
_entry.id   AF-A0A8H5DAL1-F1
#
_cell.length_a   1.000
_cell.length_b   1.000
_cell.length_c   1.000
_cell.angle_alpha   90.00
_cell.angle_beta   90.00
_cell.angle_gamma   90.00
#
_symmetry.space_group_name_H-M   'P 1'
#
loop_
_entity.id
_entity.type
_entity.pdbx_description
1 polymer ?
#
loop_
_entity_poly.entity_id
_entity_poly.type
_entity_poly.pdbx_seq_one_letter_code
_entity_poly.pdbx_strand_id
1 'polypeptide(L)'
;MYESETKVFGRSSLPGFAGLLSLSMPSFNFWYSTTFWIYLFLGLCKDVTVVIPTIHNAFEELRPSLQSILACEPAELMLVTTHDKRKDLQRLADSLAFPKVRVLDTPIANKRLQVCEALPKVETPITIMADDDVTWPSTLMPWILAPFEDPQIGGVGTCQRVRREHDGSWSTRAWNWLGAAYIERRNFEISATHNIDGGTSCMSGRTGAYRSEILSSHDFLHGFKNEKWRKWILNADDDNFVTRWLVSHQWKTWIQYEKECEIETTLENSHKFLYQCSRWARSNWRSNWTSMVTERYIWKQQLWCTYALHLATFTSLAFALDPLLLASLWWGTADWDVQNRRYAFWSQFIFMFAFTKVVKLIGLFIRNPSDIIFLPVSVIFGYFHGLVKLYALITLNMLNQTSWGSRADGDTNDEQRLAPAPQPSIVLKTPPGKGSLIRYNARGRPAQVQSGAWEKSDYAAYDSSTSYIPIPERNFDQRTVLGHVTWQQNDLNEAMSNVFIFTRDGSYMHKTN
;
A
#
# COMPACT_ATOMS: atom_id res chain seq x y z
N MET A 1 73.64 -4.38 -30.83
CA MET A 1 74.46 -4.37 -29.61
C MET A 1 73.54 -4.20 -28.42
N TYR A 2 73.53 -5.21 -27.56
CA TYR A 2 73.30 -5.21 -26.11
C TYR A 2 72.14 -4.43 -25.47
N GLU A 3 71.34 -5.22 -24.74
CA GLU A 3 70.48 -4.87 -23.60
C GLU A 3 71.19 -4.01 -22.55
N SER A 4 70.43 -3.17 -21.82
CA SER A 4 70.11 -3.43 -20.40
C SER A 4 69.42 -2.25 -19.71
N GLU A 5 68.30 -2.59 -19.05
CA GLU A 5 67.82 -2.11 -17.75
C GLU A 5 67.60 -0.61 -17.46
N THR A 6 66.36 -0.25 -17.13
CA THR A 6 66.14 0.56 -15.93
C THR A 6 64.83 0.18 -15.22
N LYS A 7 64.97 0.00 -13.91
CA LYS A 7 64.05 -0.63 -12.94
C LYS A 7 62.76 0.15 -12.70
N VAL A 8 61.69 -0.62 -12.54
CA VAL A 8 60.39 -0.25 -11.98
C VAL A 8 60.52 0.05 -10.48
N PHE A 9 60.05 1.23 -10.05
CA PHE A 9 59.75 1.53 -8.65
C PHE A 9 58.24 1.73 -8.51
N GLY A 10 57.60 0.83 -7.76
CA GLY A 10 56.17 0.83 -7.51
C GLY A 10 55.72 2.02 -6.64
N ARG A 11 54.61 2.64 -7.05
CA ARG A 11 53.73 3.39 -6.14
C ARG A 11 52.52 2.53 -5.87
N SER A 12 52.40 2.11 -4.62
CA SER A 12 51.19 1.52 -4.03
C SER A 12 50.01 2.49 -4.19
N SER A 13 49.06 2.13 -5.05
CA SER A 13 47.75 2.77 -5.10
C SER A 13 46.91 2.28 -3.92
N LEU A 14 46.59 3.20 -3.01
CA LEU A 14 45.48 3.07 -2.07
C LEU A 14 44.21 2.65 -2.84
N PRO A 15 43.44 1.65 -2.39
CA PRO A 15 42.20 1.28 -3.04
C PRO A 15 41.20 2.44 -2.92
N GLY A 16 40.82 3.00 -4.06
CA GLY A 16 39.85 4.06 -4.17
C GLY A 16 38.48 3.63 -3.66
N PHE A 17 37.81 4.57 -3.01
CA PHE A 17 36.45 4.58 -2.47
C PHE A 17 35.31 4.24 -3.48
N ALA A 18 35.62 3.70 -4.66
CA ALA A 18 34.66 3.42 -5.72
C ALA A 18 33.88 2.10 -5.54
N GLY A 19 34.24 1.27 -4.56
CA GLY A 19 33.61 -0.04 -4.31
C GLY A 19 32.34 -0.02 -3.43
N LEU A 20 31.89 1.14 -2.96
CA LEU A 20 30.82 1.24 -1.94
C LEU A 20 29.50 1.85 -2.45
N LEU A 21 29.35 2.06 -3.77
CA LEU A 21 28.14 2.67 -4.35
C LEU A 21 27.51 1.87 -5.51
N SER A 22 27.85 0.60 -5.72
CA SER A 22 27.02 -0.28 -6.54
C SER A 22 25.89 -0.88 -5.69
N LEU A 23 24.97 -0.03 -5.21
CA LEU A 23 23.64 -0.49 -4.83
C LEU A 23 22.99 -0.94 -6.15
N SER A 24 23.03 -2.25 -6.40
CA SER A 24 22.28 -2.85 -7.50
C SER A 24 20.81 -2.57 -7.22
N MET A 25 20.25 -1.54 -7.87
CA MET A 25 18.88 -1.14 -7.67
C MET A 25 17.96 -2.29 -8.08
N PRO A 26 17.03 -2.73 -7.23
CA PRO A 26 15.99 -3.66 -7.65
C PRO A 26 15.13 -2.94 -8.68
N SER A 27 15.37 -3.20 -9.96
CA SER A 27 14.49 -2.81 -11.06
C SER A 27 13.74 -4.05 -11.50
N PHE A 28 12.40 -3.97 -11.52
CA PHE A 28 11.58 -5.02 -12.13
C PHE A 28 11.76 -4.90 -13.64
N ASN A 29 12.37 -5.89 -14.27
CA ASN A 29 12.67 -5.83 -15.71
C ASN A 29 11.49 -6.40 -16.51
N PHE A 30 10.54 -5.51 -16.85
CA PHE A 30 9.30 -5.87 -17.55
C PHE A 30 9.53 -6.60 -18.88
N TRP A 31 10.68 -6.42 -19.53
CA TRP A 31 11.04 -7.15 -20.75
C TRP A 31 11.03 -8.67 -20.57
N TYR A 32 11.31 -9.15 -19.34
CA TYR A 32 11.31 -10.57 -19.01
C TYR A 32 10.04 -11.03 -18.29
N SER A 33 9.09 -10.13 -18.03
CA SER A 33 7.83 -10.48 -17.36
C SER A 33 6.89 -11.17 -18.34
N THR A 34 6.70 -12.47 -18.15
CA THR A 34 5.82 -13.28 -19.01
C THR A 34 4.36 -12.86 -18.81
N THR A 35 3.99 -12.57 -17.57
CA THR A 35 2.67 -12.09 -17.16
C THR A 35 2.35 -10.74 -17.78
N PHE A 36 3.32 -9.82 -17.79
CA PHE A 36 3.17 -8.53 -18.45
C PHE A 36 2.85 -8.68 -19.94
N TRP A 37 3.62 -9.49 -20.67
CA TRP A 37 3.38 -9.71 -22.09
C TRP A 37 2.08 -10.46 -22.36
N ILE A 38 1.69 -11.40 -21.50
CA ILE A 38 0.39 -12.08 -21.58
C ILE A 38 -0.75 -11.08 -21.40
N TYR A 39 -0.74 -10.24 -20.36
CA TYR A 39 -1.81 -9.26 -20.17
C TYR A 39 -1.81 -8.20 -21.28
N LEU A 40 -0.64 -7.80 -21.78
CA LEU A 40 -0.53 -6.81 -22.85
C LEU A 40 -1.07 -7.34 -24.19
N PHE A 41 -0.76 -8.58 -24.57
CA PHE A 41 -1.11 -9.14 -25.88
C PHE A 41 -2.40 -9.97 -25.89
N LEU A 42 -2.76 -10.59 -24.77
CA LEU A 42 -3.94 -11.46 -24.67
C LEU A 42 -5.09 -10.82 -23.88
N GLY A 43 -4.88 -9.70 -23.18
CA GLY A 43 -5.93 -8.94 -22.50
C GLY A 43 -6.66 -9.68 -21.38
N LEU A 44 -6.11 -10.78 -20.86
CA LEU A 44 -6.84 -11.67 -19.94
C LEU A 44 -6.82 -11.19 -18.48
N CYS A 45 -7.42 -10.06 -18.13
CA CYS A 45 -7.50 -9.53 -16.74
C CYS A 45 -8.40 -10.35 -15.77
N LYS A 46 -8.53 -11.66 -15.98
CA LYS A 46 -9.46 -12.58 -15.28
C LYS A 46 -9.06 -12.92 -13.84
N ASP A 47 -7.90 -12.45 -13.40
CA ASP A 47 -7.31 -12.75 -12.10
C ASP A 47 -7.58 -11.68 -11.03
N VAL A 48 -8.40 -10.68 -11.35
CA VAL A 48 -8.57 -9.48 -10.53
C VAL A 48 -10.01 -9.21 -10.14
N THR A 49 -10.26 -9.04 -8.85
CA THR A 49 -11.49 -8.43 -8.33
C THR A 49 -11.18 -7.05 -7.77
N VAL A 50 -11.95 -6.04 -8.19
CA VAL A 50 -11.83 -4.67 -7.69
C VAL A 50 -12.89 -4.43 -6.62
N VAL A 51 -12.49 -3.89 -5.47
CA VAL A 51 -13.38 -3.58 -4.33
C VAL A 51 -13.37 -2.07 -4.09
N ILE A 52 -14.56 -1.45 -4.19
CA ILE A 52 -14.75 -0.01 -4.00
C ILE A 52 -15.79 0.24 -2.90
N PRO A 53 -15.37 0.67 -1.70
CA PRO A 53 -16.27 1.18 -0.69
C PRO A 53 -16.68 2.63 -1.00
N THR A 54 -17.96 2.94 -0.89
CA THR A 54 -18.48 4.31 -1.11
C THR A 54 -19.57 4.68 -0.10
N ILE A 55 -19.68 5.97 0.19
CA ILE A 55 -20.83 6.59 0.89
C ILE A 55 -21.37 7.78 0.10
N HIS A 56 -21.09 7.84 -1.19
CA HIS A 56 -21.49 8.96 -2.03
C HIS A 56 -23.00 9.17 -1.99
N ASN A 57 -23.43 10.43 -2.04
CA ASN A 57 -24.85 10.78 -2.07
C ASN A 57 -25.40 10.89 -3.49
N ALA A 58 -24.55 11.32 -4.43
CA ALA A 58 -24.87 11.41 -5.85
C ALA A 58 -24.11 10.32 -6.62
N PHE A 59 -24.67 9.12 -6.75
CA PHE A 59 -23.95 8.00 -7.34
C PHE A 59 -23.54 8.23 -8.81
N GLU A 60 -24.31 9.02 -9.57
CA GLU A 60 -23.96 9.35 -10.96
C GLU A 60 -22.60 10.05 -11.09
N GLU A 61 -22.14 10.78 -10.07
CA GLU A 61 -20.81 11.39 -10.07
C GLU A 61 -19.68 10.34 -10.05
N LEU A 62 -19.96 9.11 -9.62
CA LEU A 62 -19.00 8.01 -9.63
C LEU A 62 -18.84 7.39 -11.03
N ARG A 63 -19.79 7.62 -11.94
CA ARG A 63 -19.82 6.96 -13.26
C ARG A 63 -18.50 7.08 -14.03
N PRO A 64 -17.84 8.26 -14.13
CA PRO A 64 -16.57 8.38 -14.85
C PRO A 64 -15.47 7.49 -14.24
N SER A 65 -15.36 7.47 -12.90
CA SER A 65 -14.40 6.64 -12.18
C SER A 65 -14.66 5.16 -12.44
N LEU A 66 -15.91 4.71 -12.28
CA LEU A 66 -16.30 3.32 -12.49
C LEU A 66 -16.08 2.89 -13.94
N GLN A 67 -16.42 3.71 -14.92
CA GLN A 67 -16.18 3.42 -16.33
C GLN A 67 -14.69 3.28 -16.65
N SER A 68 -13.82 4.11 -16.06
CA SER A 68 -12.36 3.97 -16.25
C SER A 68 -11.81 2.65 -15.69
N ILE A 69 -12.34 2.20 -14.55
CA ILE A 69 -11.98 0.92 -13.94
C ILE A 69 -12.50 -0.25 -14.78
N LEU A 70 -13.74 -0.17 -15.25
CA LEU A 70 -14.35 -1.20 -16.10
C LEU A 70 -13.68 -1.30 -17.49
N ALA A 71 -13.15 -0.20 -18.01
CA ALA A 71 -12.35 -0.20 -19.26
C ALA A 71 -11.05 -1.00 -19.14
N CYS A 72 -10.62 -1.31 -17.91
CA CYS A 72 -9.48 -2.20 -17.64
C CYS A 72 -9.89 -3.68 -17.55
N GLU A 73 -11.17 -4.00 -17.78
CA GLU A 73 -11.76 -5.34 -17.85
C GLU A 73 -11.46 -6.26 -16.66
N PRO A 74 -11.65 -5.82 -15.39
CA PRO A 74 -11.47 -6.70 -14.24
C PRO A 74 -12.43 -7.89 -14.29
N ALA A 75 -12.05 -9.01 -13.67
CA ALA A 75 -12.89 -10.19 -13.60
C ALA A 75 -14.19 -9.94 -12.85
N GLU A 76 -14.16 -9.11 -11.81
CA GLU A 76 -15.34 -8.68 -11.06
C GLU A 76 -15.12 -7.30 -10.43
N LEU A 77 -16.18 -6.50 -10.36
CA LEU A 77 -16.24 -5.25 -9.60
C LEU A 77 -17.23 -5.38 -8.45
N MET A 78 -16.75 -5.25 -7.23
CA MET A 78 -17.56 -5.23 -6.01
C MET A 78 -17.68 -3.82 -5.47
N LEU A 79 -18.90 -3.30 -5.44
CA LEU A 79 -19.22 -1.99 -4.87
C LEU A 79 -19.87 -2.18 -3.51
N VAL A 80 -19.40 -1.47 -2.49
CA VAL A 80 -19.95 -1.62 -1.12
C VAL A 80 -20.43 -0.28 -0.59
N THR A 81 -21.68 -0.21 -0.15
CA THR A 81 -22.29 1.02 0.40
C THR A 81 -23.07 0.74 1.69
N THR A 82 -23.81 1.71 2.21
CA THR A 82 -24.70 1.51 3.36
C THR A 82 -26.06 0.97 2.94
N HIS A 83 -26.75 0.24 3.83
CA HIS A 83 -28.05 -0.40 3.54
C HIS A 83 -29.09 0.55 2.90
N ASP A 84 -29.16 1.78 3.39
CA ASP A 84 -30.07 2.82 2.91
C ASP A 84 -29.77 3.27 1.48
N LYS A 85 -28.49 3.24 1.07
CA LYS A 85 -28.02 3.72 -0.25
C LYS A 85 -27.86 2.60 -1.28
N ARG A 86 -27.99 1.33 -0.88
CA ARG A 86 -27.80 0.16 -1.76
C ARG A 86 -28.65 0.23 -3.03
N LYS A 87 -29.93 0.61 -2.92
CA LYS A 87 -30.85 0.62 -4.07
C LYS A 87 -30.40 1.58 -5.17
N ASP A 88 -29.93 2.77 -4.79
CA ASP A 88 -29.51 3.77 -5.76
C ASP A 88 -28.16 3.39 -6.40
N LEU A 89 -27.24 2.80 -5.63
CA LEU A 89 -25.99 2.24 -6.18
C LEU A 89 -26.24 1.06 -7.11
N GLN A 90 -27.23 0.20 -6.81
CA GLN A 90 -27.61 -0.91 -7.69
C GLN A 90 -28.14 -0.40 -9.03
N ARG A 91 -28.97 0.66 -9.04
CA ARG A 91 -29.42 1.26 -10.31
C ARG A 91 -28.26 1.75 -11.17
N LEU A 92 -27.26 2.39 -10.55
CA LEU A 92 -26.06 2.80 -11.26
C LEU A 92 -25.31 1.57 -11.80
N ALA A 93 -25.08 0.55 -10.98
CA ALA A 93 -24.40 -0.67 -11.38
C ALA A 93 -25.09 -1.36 -12.57
N ASP A 94 -26.42 -1.48 -12.53
CA ASP A 94 -27.21 -2.07 -13.61
C ASP A 94 -27.09 -1.26 -14.91
N SER A 95 -26.96 0.07 -14.81
CA SER A 95 -26.78 0.96 -15.97
C SER A 95 -25.39 0.89 -16.62
N LEU A 96 -24.39 0.32 -15.95
CA LEU A 96 -23.02 0.21 -16.50
C LEU A 96 -22.88 -0.94 -17.52
N ALA A 97 -23.90 -1.79 -17.65
CA ALA A 97 -23.97 -2.89 -18.62
C ALA A 97 -22.73 -3.81 -18.64
N PHE A 98 -22.09 -4.00 -17.49
CA PHE A 98 -20.91 -4.85 -17.34
C PHE A 98 -21.29 -6.17 -16.64
N PRO A 99 -20.86 -7.34 -17.14
CA PRO A 99 -21.43 -8.63 -16.76
C PRO A 99 -21.18 -9.05 -15.30
N LYS A 100 -20.23 -8.46 -14.59
CA LYS A 100 -19.83 -8.86 -13.23
C LYS A 100 -19.64 -7.66 -12.29
N VAL A 101 -20.70 -6.88 -12.10
CA VAL A 101 -20.77 -5.86 -11.04
C VAL A 101 -21.67 -6.37 -9.93
N ARG A 102 -21.13 -6.46 -8.71
CA ARG A 102 -21.86 -6.89 -7.51
C ARG A 102 -21.95 -5.74 -6.53
N VAL A 103 -23.16 -5.43 -6.06
CA VAL A 103 -23.37 -4.43 -5.00
C VAL A 103 -23.62 -5.13 -3.67
N LEU A 104 -22.84 -4.75 -2.67
CA LEU A 104 -22.91 -5.21 -1.29
C LEU A 104 -23.23 -4.02 -0.38
N ASP A 105 -23.64 -4.32 0.85
CA ASP A 105 -24.10 -3.31 1.79
C ASP A 105 -23.79 -3.66 3.24
N THR A 106 -23.51 -2.62 4.03
CA THR A 106 -23.31 -2.71 5.49
C THR A 106 -24.25 -1.77 6.25
N PRO A 107 -24.57 -2.07 7.52
CA PRO A 107 -25.46 -1.21 8.31
C PRO A 107 -24.82 0.10 8.75
N ILE A 108 -23.49 0.13 8.85
CA ILE A 108 -22.73 1.27 9.38
C ILE A 108 -21.84 1.82 8.28
N ALA A 109 -21.84 3.14 8.09
CA ALA A 109 -20.91 3.86 7.23
C ALA A 109 -19.49 3.76 7.80
N ASN A 110 -18.70 2.81 7.31
CA ASN A 110 -17.34 2.58 7.76
C ASN A 110 -16.55 1.84 6.68
N LYS A 111 -15.55 2.52 6.10
CA LYS A 111 -14.72 1.98 5.02
C LYS A 111 -14.15 0.61 5.34
N ARG A 112 -13.67 0.37 6.57
CA ARG A 112 -13.09 -0.91 6.97
C ARG A 112 -14.14 -2.02 7.04
N LEU A 113 -15.33 -1.73 7.59
CA LEU A 113 -16.42 -2.71 7.64
C LEU A 113 -16.94 -3.03 6.24
N GLN A 114 -17.09 -2.02 5.39
CA GLN A 114 -17.48 -2.17 4.00
C GLN A 114 -16.50 -3.06 3.24
N VAL A 115 -15.19 -2.82 3.40
CA VAL A 115 -14.16 -3.67 2.80
C VAL A 115 -14.23 -5.10 3.36
N CYS A 116 -14.33 -5.27 4.69
CA CYS A 116 -14.49 -6.59 5.32
C CYS A 116 -15.72 -7.36 4.85
N GLU A 117 -16.78 -6.69 4.39
CA GLU A 117 -17.96 -7.35 3.82
C GLU A 117 -17.68 -7.93 2.44
N ALA A 118 -16.81 -7.30 1.66
CA ALA A 118 -16.44 -7.75 0.31
C ALA A 118 -15.33 -8.80 0.30
N LEU A 119 -14.25 -8.61 1.07
CA LEU A 119 -13.03 -9.43 0.99
C LEU A 119 -13.28 -10.95 1.06
N PRO A 120 -14.15 -11.49 1.95
CA PRO A 120 -14.41 -12.93 2.01
C PRO A 120 -15.14 -13.50 0.79
N LYS A 121 -15.73 -12.64 -0.05
CA LYS A 121 -16.48 -13.04 -1.25
C LYS A 121 -15.62 -12.99 -2.51
N VAL A 122 -14.37 -12.54 -2.42
CA VAL A 122 -13.45 -12.46 -3.55
C VAL A 122 -12.93 -13.87 -3.88
N GLU A 123 -13.09 -14.28 -5.14
CA GLU A 123 -12.67 -15.60 -5.64
C GLU A 123 -11.39 -15.55 -6.48
N THR A 124 -10.93 -14.36 -6.84
CA THR A 124 -9.77 -14.14 -7.69
C THR A 124 -8.47 -14.08 -6.87
N PRO A 125 -7.30 -14.42 -7.46
CA PRO A 125 -6.03 -14.43 -6.75
C PRO A 125 -5.53 -13.03 -6.35
N ILE A 126 -5.94 -11.97 -7.05
CA ILE A 126 -5.55 -10.58 -6.76
C ILE A 126 -6.78 -9.73 -6.47
N THR A 127 -6.73 -8.99 -5.36
CA THR A 127 -7.74 -8.00 -4.99
C THR A 127 -7.17 -6.60 -5.16
N ILE A 128 -7.86 -5.73 -5.89
CA ILE A 128 -7.53 -4.30 -5.94
C ILE A 128 -8.52 -3.53 -5.08
N MET A 129 -8.03 -2.83 -4.07
CA MET A 129 -8.82 -1.88 -3.30
C MET A 129 -8.66 -0.48 -3.91
N ALA A 130 -9.77 0.18 -4.21
CA ALA A 130 -9.76 1.52 -4.80
C ALA A 130 -10.77 2.47 -4.12
N ASP A 131 -10.46 3.76 -4.12
CA ASP A 131 -11.39 4.82 -3.70
C ASP A 131 -12.42 5.12 -4.82
N ASP A 132 -13.51 5.81 -4.48
CA ASP A 132 -14.62 6.08 -5.41
C ASP A 132 -14.35 7.26 -6.38
N ASP A 133 -13.27 8.01 -6.17
CA ASP A 133 -12.89 9.22 -6.88
C ASP A 133 -11.56 9.10 -7.65
N VAL A 134 -11.26 7.89 -8.15
CA VAL A 134 -10.06 7.60 -8.94
C VAL A 134 -10.38 7.30 -10.39
N THR A 135 -9.49 7.74 -11.27
CA THR A 135 -9.52 7.43 -12.71
C THR A 135 -8.31 6.59 -13.06
N TRP A 136 -8.55 5.42 -13.66
CA TRP A 136 -7.50 4.53 -14.12
C TRP A 136 -7.17 4.77 -15.59
N PRO A 137 -5.88 4.75 -15.98
CA PRO A 137 -5.51 4.60 -17.38
C PRO A 137 -5.89 3.20 -17.85
N SER A 138 -6.32 3.05 -19.11
CA SER A 138 -6.70 1.75 -19.68
C SER A 138 -5.55 0.73 -19.68
N THR A 139 -4.31 1.21 -19.57
CA THR A 139 -3.11 0.40 -19.47
C THR A 139 -2.80 -0.12 -18.07
N LEU A 140 -3.59 0.22 -17.04
CA LEU A 140 -3.19 -0.02 -15.65
C LEU A 140 -2.98 -1.51 -15.30
N MET A 141 -3.81 -2.42 -15.82
CA MET A 141 -3.78 -3.83 -15.40
C MET A 141 -2.45 -4.54 -15.65
N PRO A 142 -1.89 -4.56 -16.88
CA PRO A 142 -0.60 -5.21 -17.10
C PRO A 142 0.51 -4.71 -16.15
N TRP A 143 0.54 -3.41 -15.88
CA TRP A 143 1.60 -2.78 -15.10
C TRP A 143 1.43 -2.97 -13.59
N ILE A 144 0.21 -2.96 -13.05
CA ILE A 144 -0.01 -3.20 -11.61
C ILE A 144 0.15 -4.68 -11.25
N LEU A 145 -0.10 -5.58 -12.21
CA LEU A 145 -0.04 -7.03 -11.98
C LEU A 145 1.36 -7.61 -12.16
N ALA A 146 2.20 -7.03 -13.02
CA ALA A 146 3.54 -7.52 -13.30
C ALA A 146 4.41 -7.82 -12.05
N PRO A 147 4.41 -6.99 -10.98
CA PRO A 147 5.21 -7.29 -9.79
C PRO A 147 4.80 -8.58 -9.04
N PHE A 148 3.56 -9.06 -9.21
CA PHE A 148 3.08 -10.29 -8.56
C PHE A 148 3.68 -11.57 -9.15
N GLU A 149 4.51 -11.48 -10.19
CA GLU A 149 5.37 -12.60 -10.62
C GLU A 149 6.34 -13.05 -9.52
N ASP A 150 6.80 -12.12 -8.67
CA ASP A 150 7.52 -12.51 -7.46
C ASP A 150 6.50 -13.00 -6.41
N PRO A 151 6.54 -14.29 -6.02
CA PRO A 151 5.63 -14.83 -5.01
C PRO A 151 5.77 -14.13 -3.66
N GLN A 152 6.86 -13.40 -3.39
CA GLN A 152 7.07 -12.66 -2.14
C GLN A 152 6.40 -11.27 -2.14
N ILE A 153 5.93 -10.78 -3.28
CA ILE A 153 5.22 -9.49 -3.37
C ILE A 153 3.79 -9.69 -2.88
N GLY A 154 3.46 -9.07 -1.75
CA GLY A 154 2.14 -9.13 -1.14
C GLY A 154 1.23 -7.96 -1.52
N GLY A 155 1.81 -6.82 -1.90
CA GLY A 155 1.03 -5.65 -2.32
C GLY A 155 1.78 -4.69 -3.25
N VAL A 156 1.03 -4.08 -4.17
CA VAL A 156 1.53 -3.14 -5.18
C VAL A 156 0.72 -1.85 -5.11
N GLY A 157 1.39 -0.73 -4.86
CA GLY A 157 0.82 0.60 -4.91
C GLY A 157 1.06 1.30 -6.25
N THR A 158 0.26 2.32 -6.55
CA THR A 158 0.36 3.10 -7.78
C THR A 158 0.90 4.50 -7.55
N CYS A 159 1.51 5.04 -8.60
CA CYS A 159 1.83 6.45 -8.73
C CYS A 159 0.54 7.26 -8.87
N GLN A 160 0.40 8.33 -8.08
CA GLN A 160 -0.82 9.13 -8.05
C GLN A 160 -0.62 10.50 -8.69
N ARG A 161 -1.68 11.02 -9.30
CA ARG A 161 -1.75 12.37 -9.84
C ARG A 161 -3.04 13.03 -9.40
N VAL A 162 -2.99 14.35 -9.24
CA VAL A 162 -4.19 15.14 -8.94
C VAL A 162 -4.72 15.69 -10.24
N ARG A 163 -6.00 15.46 -10.53
CA ARG A 163 -6.68 16.07 -11.67
C ARG A 163 -6.58 17.59 -11.56
N ARG A 164 -6.06 18.21 -12.62
CA ARG A 164 -5.76 19.64 -12.64
C ARG A 164 -7.00 20.44 -13.03
N GLU A 165 -7.31 21.44 -12.22
CA GLU A 165 -8.39 22.40 -12.50
C GLU A 165 -7.79 23.65 -13.16
N HIS A 166 -7.88 23.74 -14.49
CA HIS A 166 -7.29 24.86 -15.25
C HIS A 166 -8.25 26.05 -15.39
N ASP A 167 -9.56 25.78 -15.46
CA ASP A 167 -10.61 26.79 -15.71
C ASP A 167 -11.13 27.46 -14.43
N GLY A 168 -10.62 27.03 -13.27
CA GLY A 168 -11.01 27.58 -11.97
C GLY A 168 -10.46 28.98 -11.68
N SER A 169 -11.05 29.63 -10.68
CA SER A 169 -10.50 30.88 -10.13
C SER A 169 -9.04 30.72 -9.68
N TRP A 170 -8.28 31.81 -9.57
CA TRP A 170 -6.89 31.76 -9.08
C TRP A 170 -6.76 31.03 -7.73
N SER A 171 -7.72 31.27 -6.82
CA SER A 171 -7.78 30.59 -5.51
C SER A 171 -7.99 29.08 -5.66
N THR A 172 -8.96 28.67 -6.47
CA THR A 172 -9.24 27.25 -6.77
C THR A 172 -8.00 26.57 -7.35
N ARG A 173 -7.34 27.23 -8.32
CA ARG A 173 -6.10 26.74 -8.95
C ARG A 173 -4.97 26.61 -7.95
N ALA A 174 -4.83 27.56 -7.03
CA ALA A 174 -3.82 27.51 -5.97
C ALA A 174 -4.06 26.34 -5.02
N TRP A 175 -5.29 26.12 -4.53
CA TRP A 175 -5.61 24.95 -3.68
C TRP A 175 -5.42 23.63 -4.42
N ASN A 176 -5.89 23.53 -5.66
CA ASN A 176 -5.69 22.36 -6.51
C ASN A 176 -4.20 22.06 -6.72
N TRP A 177 -3.39 23.10 -6.94
CA TRP A 177 -1.94 22.96 -7.07
C TRP A 177 -1.25 22.56 -5.76
N LEU A 178 -1.69 23.07 -4.61
CA LEU A 178 -1.20 22.61 -3.30
C LEU A 178 -1.47 21.11 -3.10
N GLY A 179 -2.64 20.63 -3.51
CA GLY A 179 -2.97 19.21 -3.55
C GLY A 179 -2.04 18.41 -4.46
N ALA A 180 -1.82 18.89 -5.70
CA ALA A 180 -0.90 18.27 -6.66
C ALA A 180 0.54 18.21 -6.11
N ALA A 181 1.04 19.31 -5.54
CA ALA A 181 2.35 19.38 -4.92
C ALA A 181 2.48 18.43 -3.71
N TYR A 182 1.40 18.23 -2.94
CA TYR A 182 1.39 17.28 -1.83
C TYR A 182 1.59 15.84 -2.32
N ILE A 183 0.83 15.44 -3.34
CA ILE A 183 0.91 14.10 -3.94
C ILE A 183 2.26 13.91 -4.64
N GLU A 184 2.78 14.91 -5.35
CA GLU A 184 4.08 14.84 -6.00
C GLU A 184 5.22 14.60 -4.99
N ARG A 185 5.21 15.32 -3.86
CA ARG A 185 6.19 15.11 -2.78
C ARG A 185 6.10 13.69 -2.22
N ARG A 186 4.88 13.18 -2.00
CA ARG A 186 4.67 11.79 -1.55
C ARG A 186 5.24 10.80 -2.54
N ASN A 187 4.92 10.95 -3.82
CA ASN A 187 5.39 10.07 -4.90
C ASN A 187 6.92 10.02 -4.96
N PHE A 188 7.58 11.16 -4.86
CA PHE A 188 9.04 11.26 -4.80
C PHE A 188 9.61 10.51 -3.58
N GLU A 189 9.01 10.70 -2.41
CA GLU A 189 9.46 10.10 -1.16
C GLU A 189 9.31 8.58 -1.16
N ILE A 190 8.12 8.07 -1.52
CA ILE A 190 7.85 6.63 -1.51
C ILE A 190 8.65 5.91 -2.60
N SER A 191 8.82 6.49 -3.79
CA SER A 191 9.59 5.84 -4.86
C SER A 191 11.06 5.75 -4.49
N ALA A 192 11.62 6.80 -3.87
CA ALA A 192 13.01 6.81 -3.44
C ALA A 192 13.28 5.76 -2.35
N THR A 193 12.46 5.70 -1.29
CA THR A 193 12.69 4.71 -0.22
C THR A 193 12.45 3.29 -0.72
N HIS A 194 11.42 3.11 -1.54
CA HIS A 194 11.07 1.82 -2.08
C HIS A 194 12.19 1.23 -2.96
N ASN A 195 12.82 2.03 -3.80
CA ASN A 195 13.95 1.58 -4.63
C ASN A 195 15.23 1.29 -3.82
N ILE A 196 15.35 1.80 -2.59
CA ILE A 196 16.54 1.60 -1.76
C ILE A 196 16.41 0.36 -0.87
N ASP A 197 15.31 0.22 -0.13
CA ASP A 197 15.11 -0.87 0.83
C ASP A 197 13.73 -1.55 0.76
N GLY A 198 12.96 -1.28 -0.30
CA GLY A 198 11.60 -1.81 -0.45
C GLY A 198 10.58 -1.20 0.51
N GLY A 199 10.98 -0.23 1.33
CA GLY A 199 10.16 0.34 2.38
C GLY A 199 9.20 1.43 1.90
N THR A 200 7.99 1.42 2.45
CA THR A 200 7.00 2.50 2.30
C THR A 200 6.26 2.67 3.62
N SER A 201 5.96 3.91 4.00
CA SER A 201 5.21 4.20 5.23
C SER A 201 3.72 3.87 5.08
N CYS A 202 3.19 3.99 3.85
CA CYS A 202 1.79 3.79 3.53
C CYS A 202 1.63 3.61 2.01
N MET A 203 1.17 2.43 1.58
CA MET A 203 0.54 2.27 0.28
C MET A 203 -0.80 2.99 0.28
N SER A 204 -1.11 3.68 -0.79
CA SER A 204 -2.26 4.59 -0.80
C SER A 204 -3.57 3.84 -0.97
N GLY A 205 -4.58 4.21 -0.17
CA GLY A 205 -5.93 3.65 -0.31
C GLY A 205 -6.67 4.01 -1.61
N ARG A 206 -6.13 4.93 -2.44
CA ARG A 206 -6.74 5.32 -3.73
C ARG A 206 -6.77 4.16 -4.71
N THR A 207 -5.67 3.43 -4.84
CA THR A 207 -5.59 2.19 -5.62
C THR A 207 -4.38 1.40 -5.10
N GLY A 208 -4.64 0.21 -4.58
CA GLY A 208 -3.61 -0.74 -4.19
C GLY A 208 -4.05 -2.16 -4.52
N ALA A 209 -3.18 -2.92 -5.16
CA ALA A 209 -3.37 -4.32 -5.46
C ALA A 209 -2.72 -5.19 -4.37
N TYR A 210 -3.36 -6.31 -4.03
CA TYR A 210 -2.89 -7.21 -2.98
C TYR A 210 -3.19 -8.66 -3.35
N ARG A 211 -2.38 -9.60 -2.84
CA ARG A 211 -2.75 -11.02 -2.92
C ARG A 211 -4.01 -11.27 -2.10
N SER A 212 -5.01 -11.89 -2.71
CA SER A 212 -6.28 -12.17 -2.04
C SER A 212 -6.12 -13.09 -0.83
N GLU A 213 -5.13 -14.00 -0.83
CA GLU A 213 -4.83 -14.88 0.32
C GLU A 213 -4.47 -14.11 1.59
N ILE A 214 -3.85 -12.93 1.44
CA ILE A 214 -3.51 -12.05 2.56
C ILE A 214 -4.77 -11.44 3.13
N LEU A 215 -5.58 -10.83 2.26
CA LEU A 215 -6.77 -10.08 2.65
C LEU A 215 -7.93 -10.96 3.14
N SER A 216 -8.00 -12.20 2.66
CA SER A 216 -9.00 -13.20 3.07
C SER A 216 -8.62 -13.94 4.36
N SER A 217 -7.39 -13.80 4.85
CA SER A 217 -6.98 -14.47 6.08
C SER A 217 -7.77 -13.97 7.30
N HIS A 218 -8.16 -14.91 8.16
CA HIS A 218 -8.93 -14.59 9.37
C HIS A 218 -8.20 -13.58 10.27
N ASP A 219 -6.87 -13.72 10.41
CA ASP A 219 -6.05 -12.84 11.24
C ASP A 219 -5.97 -11.42 10.67
N PHE A 220 -5.89 -11.28 9.34
CA PHE A 220 -5.96 -9.99 8.68
C PHE A 220 -7.32 -9.33 8.91
N LEU A 221 -8.42 -10.02 8.59
CA LEU A 221 -9.78 -9.47 8.72
C LEU A 221 -10.10 -9.07 10.16
N HIS A 222 -9.73 -9.91 11.13
CA HIS A 222 -9.91 -9.62 12.54
C HIS A 222 -9.06 -8.41 12.97
N GLY A 223 -7.79 -8.35 12.58
CA GLY A 223 -6.90 -7.24 12.89
C GLY A 223 -7.35 -5.92 12.25
N PHE A 224 -7.74 -5.96 10.98
CA PHE A 224 -8.18 -4.80 10.20
C PHE A 224 -9.44 -4.18 10.80
N LYS A 225 -10.41 -5.00 11.21
CA LYS A 225 -11.66 -4.56 11.84
C LYS A 225 -11.48 -4.05 13.27
N ASN A 226 -10.55 -4.62 14.02
CA ASN A 226 -10.42 -4.38 15.47
C ASN A 226 -9.18 -3.55 15.86
N GLU A 227 -8.50 -2.93 14.90
CA GLU A 227 -7.35 -2.09 15.20
C GLU A 227 -7.75 -0.96 16.15
N LYS A 228 -6.96 -0.75 17.21
CA LYS A 228 -7.22 0.28 18.21
C LYS A 228 -6.10 1.30 18.27
N TRP A 229 -6.50 2.56 18.38
CA TRP A 229 -5.64 3.59 18.93
C TRP A 229 -6.03 3.83 20.38
N ARG A 230 -5.15 3.39 21.29
CA ARG A 230 -5.43 3.32 22.73
C ARG A 230 -6.66 2.45 23.02
N LYS A 231 -7.77 3.06 23.45
CA LYS A 231 -9.01 2.36 23.81
C LYS A 231 -10.05 2.34 22.68
N TRP A 232 -9.82 3.07 21.59
CA TRP A 232 -10.81 3.31 20.55
C TRP A 232 -10.50 2.53 19.28
N ILE A 233 -11.52 1.93 18.68
CA ILE A 233 -11.39 1.29 17.36
C ILE A 233 -11.18 2.36 16.29
N LEU A 234 -10.21 2.13 15.41
CA LEU A 234 -9.89 3.01 14.29
C LEU A 234 -10.77 2.69 13.08
N ASN A 235 -11.42 3.72 12.54
CA ASN A 235 -12.14 3.64 11.26
C ASN A 235 -11.33 4.24 10.10
N ALA A 236 -10.41 5.15 10.41
CA ALA A 236 -9.45 5.70 9.46
C ALA A 236 -8.21 4.80 9.33
N ASP A 237 -7.28 5.14 8.45
CA ASP A 237 -5.95 4.53 8.34
C ASP A 237 -5.97 3.07 7.86
N ASP A 238 -7.00 2.69 7.09
CA ASP A 238 -7.13 1.37 6.45
C ASP A 238 -5.86 1.00 5.66
N ASP A 239 -5.43 1.92 4.81
CA ASP A 239 -4.26 1.76 3.93
C ASP A 239 -2.93 1.59 4.70
N ASN A 240 -2.80 2.33 5.79
CA ASN A 240 -1.69 2.23 6.74
C ASN A 240 -1.68 0.90 7.49
N PHE A 241 -2.84 0.38 7.88
CA PHE A 241 -2.92 -0.94 8.50
C PHE A 241 -2.44 -2.01 7.53
N VAL A 242 -2.94 -2.02 6.29
CA VAL A 242 -2.55 -3.03 5.30
C VAL A 242 -1.03 -3.01 5.08
N THR A 243 -0.46 -1.81 4.93
CA THR A 243 0.99 -1.64 4.75
C THR A 243 1.79 -2.21 5.92
N ARG A 244 1.41 -1.89 7.17
CA ARG A 244 2.12 -2.41 8.36
C ARG A 244 1.91 -3.90 8.56
N TRP A 245 0.74 -4.42 8.19
CA TRP A 245 0.46 -5.86 8.24
C TRP A 245 1.40 -6.61 7.30
N LEU A 246 1.58 -6.14 6.06
CA LEU A 246 2.51 -6.74 5.10
C LEU A 246 3.94 -6.76 5.63
N VAL A 247 4.41 -5.63 6.18
CA VAL A 247 5.75 -5.52 6.78
C VAL A 247 5.92 -6.46 7.99
N SER A 248 4.90 -6.59 8.84
CA SER A 248 4.99 -7.48 10.02
C SER A 248 5.03 -8.95 9.63
N HIS A 249 4.44 -9.32 8.49
CA HIS A 249 4.42 -10.69 7.98
C HIS A 249 5.49 -10.96 6.90
N GLN A 250 6.49 -10.07 6.76
CA GLN A 250 7.61 -10.19 5.81
C GLN A 250 7.21 -10.26 4.33
N TRP A 251 6.05 -9.72 3.96
CA TRP A 251 5.69 -9.55 2.56
C TRP A 251 6.48 -8.38 1.97
N LYS A 252 7.00 -8.56 0.76
CA LYS A 252 7.53 -7.45 -0.02
C LYS A 252 6.38 -6.60 -0.55
N THR A 253 6.64 -5.32 -0.73
CA THR A 253 5.73 -4.41 -1.42
C THR A 253 6.37 -3.96 -2.74
N TRP A 254 5.58 -3.37 -3.64
CA TRP A 254 6.10 -2.65 -4.81
C TRP A 254 5.36 -1.33 -4.99
N ILE A 255 6.03 -0.28 -5.47
CA ILE A 255 5.38 0.95 -5.94
C ILE A 255 5.62 1.09 -7.43
N GLN A 256 4.56 0.92 -8.22
CA GLN A 256 4.64 1.08 -9.66
C GLN A 256 4.64 2.57 -10.02
N TYR A 257 5.76 3.05 -10.57
CA TYR A 257 5.96 4.48 -10.88
C TYR A 257 5.76 4.83 -12.35
N GLU A 258 5.54 3.83 -13.21
CA GLU A 258 5.41 4.03 -14.65
C GLU A 258 4.13 4.77 -15.03
N LYS A 259 4.22 5.57 -16.12
CA LYS A 259 3.13 6.46 -16.57
C LYS A 259 1.86 5.69 -16.90
N GLU A 260 2.01 4.48 -17.40
CA GLU A 260 0.95 3.57 -17.78
C GLU A 260 0.17 3.03 -16.58
N CYS A 261 0.68 3.21 -15.36
CA CYS A 261 0.04 2.87 -14.09
C CYS A 261 -0.23 4.11 -13.22
N GLU A 262 -0.12 5.32 -13.79
CA GLU A 262 -0.42 6.56 -13.09
C GLU A 262 -1.94 6.75 -12.97
N ILE A 263 -2.45 6.69 -11.74
CA ILE A 263 -3.86 6.99 -11.48
C ILE A 263 -4.07 8.49 -11.27
N GLU A 264 -5.23 8.98 -11.67
CA GLU A 264 -5.67 10.33 -11.32
C GLU A 264 -6.71 10.29 -10.20
N THR A 265 -6.65 11.28 -9.30
CA THR A 265 -7.62 11.44 -8.20
C THR A 265 -7.97 12.92 -8.04
N THR A 266 -9.06 13.19 -7.34
CA THR A 266 -9.48 14.55 -7.00
C THR A 266 -9.15 14.88 -5.55
N LEU A 267 -8.87 16.15 -5.27
CA LEU A 267 -8.65 16.67 -3.92
C LEU A 267 -9.50 17.92 -3.70
N GLU A 268 -9.67 18.32 -2.44
CA GLU A 268 -10.44 19.51 -2.11
C GLU A 268 -9.76 20.78 -2.68
N ASN A 269 -10.49 21.53 -3.50
CA ASN A 269 -9.99 22.75 -4.15
C ASN A 269 -10.31 24.03 -3.33
N SER A 270 -10.48 23.90 -2.02
CA SER A 270 -10.86 24.98 -1.11
C SER A 270 -10.15 24.85 0.25
N HIS A 271 -10.45 25.73 1.19
CA HIS A 271 -9.96 25.63 2.57
C HIS A 271 -10.27 24.27 3.23
N LYS A 272 -11.24 23.50 2.70
CA LYS A 272 -11.50 22.12 3.13
C LYS A 272 -10.29 21.19 2.97
N PHE A 273 -9.35 21.54 2.08
CA PHE A 273 -8.06 20.86 1.95
C PHE A 273 -7.28 20.79 3.27
N LEU A 274 -7.45 21.79 4.15
CA LEU A 274 -6.82 21.79 5.47
C LEU A 274 -7.34 20.66 6.37
N TYR A 275 -8.63 20.31 6.27
CA TYR A 275 -9.19 19.17 6.99
C TYR A 275 -8.63 17.85 6.46
N GLN A 276 -8.46 17.72 5.13
CA GLN A 276 -7.80 16.57 4.52
C GLN A 276 -6.35 16.43 5.00
N CYS A 277 -5.57 17.52 4.97
CA CYS A 277 -4.19 17.54 5.46
C CYS A 277 -4.11 17.17 6.96
N SER A 278 -5.01 17.71 7.78
CA SER A 278 -5.07 17.42 9.21
C SER A 278 -5.37 15.93 9.47
N ARG A 279 -6.29 15.34 8.70
CA ARG A 279 -6.60 13.91 8.76
C ARG A 279 -5.38 13.07 8.42
N TRP A 280 -4.74 13.32 7.27
CA TRP A 280 -3.54 12.57 6.87
C TRP A 280 -2.38 12.74 7.85
N ALA A 281 -2.20 13.95 8.42
CA ALA A 281 -1.18 14.19 9.44
C ALA A 281 -1.44 13.35 10.70
N ARG A 282 -2.69 13.22 11.16
CA ARG A 282 -3.07 12.34 12.27
C ARG A 282 -2.82 10.86 11.95
N SER A 283 -3.22 10.42 10.76
CA SER A 283 -2.95 9.05 10.27
C SER A 283 -1.47 8.73 10.31
N ASN A 284 -0.64 9.63 9.75
CA ASN A 284 0.80 9.49 9.71
C ASN A 284 1.41 9.41 11.12
N TRP A 285 0.97 10.27 12.04
CA TRP A 285 1.42 10.22 13.43
C TRP A 285 1.09 8.89 14.12
N ARG A 286 -0.16 8.40 14.00
CA ARG A 286 -0.58 7.13 14.61
C ARG A 286 0.17 5.96 14.01
N SER A 287 0.16 5.85 12.69
CA SER A 287 0.76 4.73 11.95
C SER A 287 2.28 4.67 12.14
N ASN A 288 2.98 5.80 12.04
CA ASN A 288 4.43 5.83 12.23
C ASN A 288 4.81 5.51 13.67
N TRP A 289 4.06 6.01 14.65
CA TRP A 289 4.29 5.66 16.06
C TRP A 289 4.13 4.16 16.29
N THR A 290 3.04 3.55 15.80
CA THR A 290 2.82 2.11 15.94
C THR A 290 3.93 1.31 15.27
N SER A 291 4.34 1.70 14.05
CA SER A 291 5.44 1.05 13.31
C SER A 291 6.77 1.12 14.06
N MET A 292 7.14 2.31 14.57
CA MET A 292 8.43 2.54 15.23
C MET A 292 8.49 1.97 16.65
N VAL A 293 7.40 2.07 17.42
CA VAL A 293 7.43 1.84 18.89
C VAL A 293 6.76 0.54 19.29
N THR A 294 5.61 0.21 18.68
CA THR A 294 4.83 -0.97 19.06
C THR A 294 5.29 -2.20 18.29
N GLU A 295 5.33 -2.11 16.96
CA GLU A 295 5.57 -3.25 16.05
C GLU A 295 7.07 -3.46 15.79
N ARG A 296 7.84 -2.39 15.62
CA ARG A 296 9.31 -2.36 15.51
C ARG A 296 9.94 -3.16 14.37
N TYR A 297 9.14 -3.79 13.51
CA TYR A 297 9.62 -4.56 12.36
C TYR A 297 10.45 -3.72 11.38
N ILE A 298 10.11 -2.43 11.23
CA ILE A 298 10.75 -1.50 10.31
C ILE A 298 12.25 -1.30 10.59
N TRP A 299 12.66 -1.40 11.86
CA TRP A 299 14.05 -1.22 12.29
C TRP A 299 14.99 -2.31 11.81
N LYS A 300 14.46 -3.46 11.38
CA LYS A 300 15.26 -4.58 10.89
C LYS A 300 15.14 -4.77 9.38
N GLN A 301 14.02 -4.35 8.80
CA GLN A 301 13.70 -4.61 7.39
C GLN A 301 13.95 -3.41 6.48
N GLN A 302 13.69 -2.19 6.95
CA GLN A 302 13.64 -0.99 6.10
C GLN A 302 14.26 0.21 6.82
N LEU A 303 15.58 0.15 7.05
CA LEU A 303 16.33 1.16 7.80
C LEU A 303 16.30 2.53 7.12
N TRP A 304 16.37 2.57 5.79
CA TRP A 304 16.35 3.81 5.04
C TRP A 304 14.96 4.44 5.06
N CYS A 305 13.91 3.66 4.85
CA CYS A 305 12.53 4.12 5.01
C CYS A 305 12.26 4.61 6.45
N THR A 306 12.78 3.90 7.45
CA THR A 306 12.70 4.29 8.87
C THR A 306 13.30 5.67 9.10
N TYR A 307 14.47 5.94 8.54
CA TYR A 307 15.10 7.26 8.60
C TYR A 307 14.31 8.32 7.82
N ALA A 308 14.03 8.07 6.55
CA ALA A 308 13.56 9.07 5.60
C ALA A 308 12.06 9.39 5.69
N LEU A 309 11.21 8.46 6.14
CA LEU A 309 9.75 8.66 6.26
C LEU A 309 9.30 8.68 7.72
N HIS A 310 9.70 7.69 8.51
CA HIS A 310 9.17 7.53 9.86
C HIS A 310 9.79 8.55 10.83
N LEU A 311 11.12 8.63 10.93
CA LEU A 311 11.82 9.63 11.74
C LEU A 311 11.66 11.05 11.20
N ALA A 312 11.61 11.19 9.86
CA ALA A 312 11.39 12.47 9.22
C ALA A 312 10.07 13.14 9.62
N THR A 313 9.09 12.38 10.15
CA THR A 313 7.87 12.96 10.73
C THR A 313 8.19 13.99 11.81
N PHE A 314 9.17 13.72 12.68
CA PHE A 314 9.61 14.65 13.73
C PHE A 314 10.47 15.79 13.18
N THR A 315 11.26 15.52 12.14
CA THR A 315 12.15 16.52 11.53
C THR A 315 11.50 17.28 10.35
N SER A 316 10.18 17.17 10.19
CA SER A 316 9.46 17.84 9.10
C SER A 316 8.85 19.19 9.50
N LEU A 317 9.16 19.69 10.70
CA LEU A 317 8.74 21.01 11.19
C LEU A 317 9.59 22.12 10.58
N ALA A 318 9.38 22.39 9.28
CA ALA A 318 10.15 23.36 8.50
C ALA A 318 10.21 24.75 9.15
N PHE A 319 9.13 25.20 9.81
CA PHE A 319 9.10 26.52 10.46
C PHE A 319 10.09 26.65 11.61
N ALA A 320 10.41 25.54 12.28
CA ALA A 320 11.38 25.52 13.37
C ALA A 320 12.78 25.16 12.85
N LEU A 321 12.87 24.14 11.99
CA LEU A 321 14.17 23.63 11.54
C LEU A 321 14.87 24.55 10.55
N ASP A 322 14.15 25.22 9.65
CA ASP A 322 14.81 26.09 8.68
C ASP A 322 15.55 27.26 9.35
N PRO A 323 14.93 28.03 10.28
CA PRO A 323 15.65 29.06 11.04
C PRO A 323 16.76 28.47 11.93
N LEU A 324 16.54 27.30 12.53
CA LEU A 324 17.55 26.65 13.37
C LEU A 324 18.78 26.22 12.59
N LEU A 325 18.63 25.76 11.33
CA LEU A 325 19.75 25.43 10.45
C LEU A 325 20.58 26.67 10.09
N LEU A 326 19.91 27.79 9.83
CA LEU A 326 20.60 29.06 9.55
C LEU A 326 21.29 29.62 10.80
N ALA A 327 20.64 29.54 11.96
CA ALA A 327 21.20 29.96 13.24
C ALA A 327 22.38 29.07 13.68
N SER A 328 22.26 27.75 13.54
CA SER A 328 23.33 26.82 13.88
C SER A 328 24.54 26.98 12.96
N LEU A 329 24.33 27.21 11.66
CA LEU A 329 25.41 27.56 10.74
C LEU A 329 26.08 28.87 11.17
N TRP A 330 25.28 29.89 11.49
CA TRP A 330 25.80 31.18 11.94
C TRP A 330 26.64 31.04 13.22
N TRP A 331 26.19 30.28 14.21
CA TRP A 331 26.94 30.04 15.44
C TRP A 331 28.16 29.14 15.24
N GLY A 332 28.05 28.10 14.42
CA GLY A 332 29.16 27.17 14.13
C GLY A 332 30.29 27.81 13.31
N THR A 333 30.03 28.95 12.69
CA THR A 333 31.01 29.75 11.92
C THR A 333 31.44 31.01 12.66
N ALA A 334 31.32 31.04 14.00
CA ALA A 334 31.64 32.22 14.81
C ALA A 334 33.11 32.66 14.69
N ASP A 335 34.03 31.72 14.52
CA ASP A 335 35.47 31.99 14.43
C ASP A 335 35.94 32.38 13.02
N TRP A 336 35.03 32.39 12.04
CA TRP A 336 35.37 32.73 10.65
C TRP A 336 35.36 34.23 10.42
N ASP A 337 36.11 34.68 9.41
CA ASP A 337 35.98 36.04 8.90
C ASP A 337 34.52 36.36 8.51
N VAL A 338 34.09 37.59 8.78
CA VAL A 338 32.71 38.04 8.57
C VAL A 338 32.26 37.88 7.13
N GLN A 339 33.15 38.09 6.15
CA GLN A 339 32.83 37.95 4.73
C GLN A 339 32.56 36.48 4.38
N ASN A 340 33.42 35.56 4.82
CA ASN A 340 33.25 34.12 4.62
C ASN A 340 31.97 33.60 5.32
N ARG A 341 31.67 34.14 6.50
CA ARG A 341 30.46 33.81 7.24
C ARG A 341 29.18 34.22 6.51
N ARG A 342 29.18 35.41 5.90
CA ARG A 342 28.07 35.87 5.04
C ARG A 342 27.92 34.99 3.81
N TYR A 343 29.03 34.60 3.17
CA TYR A 343 28.97 33.68 2.03
C TYR A 343 28.35 32.34 2.41
N ALA A 344 28.79 31.72 3.52
CA ALA A 344 28.21 30.47 4.01
C ALA A 344 26.71 30.59 4.31
N PHE A 345 26.31 31.67 4.99
CA PHE A 345 24.92 31.94 5.32
C PHE A 345 24.05 32.06 4.05
N TRP A 346 24.46 32.90 3.10
CA TRP A 346 23.69 33.10 1.86
C TRP A 346 23.72 31.88 0.95
N SER A 347 24.83 31.13 0.89
CA SER A 347 24.87 29.87 0.15
C SER A 347 23.90 28.84 0.74
N GLN A 348 23.81 28.74 2.07
CA GLN A 348 22.85 27.86 2.73
C GLN A 348 21.41 28.32 2.50
N PHE A 349 21.15 29.62 2.60
CA PHE A 349 19.85 30.20 2.32
C PHE A 349 19.40 29.90 0.88
N ILE A 350 20.26 30.17 -0.11
CA ILE A 350 19.99 29.87 -1.51
C ILE A 350 19.79 28.37 -1.71
N PHE A 351 20.65 27.53 -1.14
CA PHE A 351 20.51 26.07 -1.23
C PHE A 351 19.16 25.59 -0.69
N MET A 352 18.72 26.11 0.46
CA MET A 352 17.43 25.73 1.03
C MET A 352 16.26 26.16 0.14
N PHE A 353 16.20 27.42 -0.27
CA PHE A 353 15.04 27.91 -1.02
C PHE A 353 15.04 27.53 -2.51
N ALA A 354 16.22 27.50 -3.15
CA ALA A 354 16.34 27.16 -4.57
C ALA A 354 16.36 25.65 -4.82
N PHE A 355 16.94 24.85 -3.91
CA PHE A 355 17.05 23.40 -4.10
C PHE A 355 16.08 22.62 -3.22
N THR A 356 16.19 22.70 -1.89
CA THR A 356 15.45 21.76 -1.01
C THR A 356 13.93 21.95 -1.07
N LYS A 357 13.43 23.17 -1.29
CA LYS A 357 11.99 23.43 -1.46
C LYS A 357 11.45 23.03 -2.84
N VAL A 358 12.32 22.96 -3.85
CA VAL A 358 11.95 22.79 -5.26
C VAL A 358 12.16 21.36 -5.76
N VAL A 359 13.20 20.65 -5.29
CA VAL A 359 13.64 19.37 -5.85
C VAL A 359 12.52 18.32 -5.97
N LYS A 360 11.66 18.21 -4.95
CA LYS A 360 10.53 17.26 -4.92
C LYS A 360 9.36 17.66 -5.83
N LEU A 361 9.38 18.87 -6.40
CA LEU A 361 8.36 19.43 -7.28
C LEU A 361 8.81 19.52 -8.74
N ILE A 362 10.06 19.13 -9.05
CA ILE A 362 10.61 19.22 -10.40
C ILE A 362 9.72 18.49 -11.41
N GLY A 363 9.22 17.30 -11.07
CA GLY A 363 8.33 16.53 -11.95
C GLY A 363 7.03 17.29 -12.30
N LEU A 364 6.52 18.11 -11.39
CA LEU A 364 5.34 18.94 -11.63
C LEU A 364 5.67 20.12 -12.55
N PHE A 365 6.81 20.78 -12.35
CA PHE A 365 7.25 21.91 -13.17
C PHE A 365 7.69 21.51 -14.58
N ILE A 366 8.29 20.33 -14.76
CA ILE A 366 8.62 19.80 -16.10
C ILE A 366 7.34 19.63 -16.94
N ARG A 367 6.26 19.15 -16.31
CA ARG A 367 4.97 18.94 -16.98
C ARG A 367 4.22 20.24 -17.22
N ASN A 368 4.27 21.16 -16.26
CA ASN A 368 3.59 22.45 -16.32
C ASN A 368 4.54 23.58 -15.88
N PRO A 369 5.38 24.13 -16.79
CA PRO A 369 6.34 25.17 -16.42
C PRO A 369 5.69 26.46 -15.90
N SER A 370 4.48 26.77 -16.38
CA SER A 370 3.70 27.94 -15.95
C SER A 370 3.28 27.89 -14.48
N ASP A 371 3.28 26.71 -13.85
CA ASP A 371 2.91 26.52 -12.46
C ASP A 371 3.96 27.07 -11.47
N ILE A 372 5.11 27.57 -11.95
CA ILE A 372 6.13 28.22 -11.12
C ILE A 372 5.57 29.39 -10.30
N ILE A 373 4.49 30.03 -10.77
CA ILE A 373 3.78 31.10 -10.06
C ILE A 373 3.23 30.65 -8.70
N PHE A 374 2.97 29.35 -8.50
CA PHE A 374 2.46 28.79 -7.25
C PHE A 374 3.57 28.40 -6.26
N LEU A 375 4.84 28.46 -6.66
CA LEU A 375 5.97 28.10 -5.79
C LEU A 375 6.01 28.92 -4.49
N PRO A 376 5.83 30.26 -4.48
CA PRO A 376 5.80 31.02 -3.23
C PRO A 376 4.68 30.57 -2.29
N VAL A 377 3.49 30.27 -2.85
CA VAL A 377 2.35 29.74 -2.09
C VAL A 377 2.69 28.38 -1.49
N SER A 378 3.38 27.51 -2.23
CA SER A 378 3.89 26.21 -1.74
C SER A 378 4.78 26.37 -0.50
N VAL A 379 5.71 27.32 -0.55
CA VAL A 379 6.71 27.52 0.51
C VAL A 379 6.03 28.02 1.78
N ILE A 380 5.16 29.03 1.66
CA ILE A 380 4.36 29.55 2.79
C ILE A 380 3.47 28.44 3.35
N PHE A 381 2.78 27.71 2.49
CA PHE A 381 1.96 26.58 2.91
C PHE A 381 2.78 25.48 3.58
N GLY A 382 4.01 25.21 3.14
CA GLY A 382 4.91 24.24 3.78
C GLY A 382 5.23 24.60 5.24
N TYR A 383 5.46 25.88 5.53
CA TYR A 383 5.63 26.37 6.90
C TYR A 383 4.35 26.23 7.72
N PHE A 384 3.22 26.66 7.16
CA PHE A 384 1.91 26.53 7.79
C PHE A 384 1.52 25.07 8.05
N HIS A 385 1.83 24.17 7.12
CA HIS A 385 1.55 22.74 7.23
C HIS A 385 2.36 22.09 8.37
N GLY A 386 3.53 22.64 8.73
CA GLY A 386 4.23 22.26 9.95
C GLY A 386 3.40 22.52 11.22
N LEU A 387 2.65 23.63 11.27
CA LEU A 387 1.71 23.92 12.35
C LEU A 387 0.51 22.98 12.32
N VAL A 388 -0.01 22.63 11.13
CA VAL A 388 -1.07 21.63 10.96
C VAL A 388 -0.63 20.27 11.51
N LYS A 389 0.62 19.85 11.29
CA LYS A 389 1.18 18.61 11.86
C LYS A 389 1.25 18.64 13.39
N LEU A 390 1.59 19.80 13.99
CA LEU A 390 1.61 19.96 15.45
C LEU A 390 0.19 19.98 16.03
N TYR A 391 -0.73 20.69 15.37
CA TYR A 391 -2.15 20.66 15.72
C TYR A 391 -2.71 19.23 15.66
N ALA A 392 -2.38 18.49 14.60
CA ALA A 392 -2.73 17.08 14.47
C ALA A 392 -2.16 16.26 15.63
N LEU A 393 -0.89 16.43 16.01
CA LEU A 393 -0.25 15.74 17.14
C LEU A 393 -0.99 15.98 18.47
N ILE A 394 -1.35 17.23 18.76
CA ILE A 394 -2.06 17.60 19.99
C ILE A 394 -3.49 17.03 19.99
N THR A 395 -4.14 17.04 18.82
CA THR A 395 -5.52 16.57 18.65
C THR A 395 -5.65 15.07 18.35
N LEU A 396 -4.54 14.33 18.24
CA LEU A 396 -4.51 12.88 17.99
C LEU A 396 -5.41 12.06 18.90
N ASN A 397 -5.55 12.51 20.15
CA ASN A 397 -6.31 11.81 21.19
C ASN A 397 -7.77 12.26 21.27
N MET A 398 -8.17 13.24 20.44
CA MET A 398 -9.55 13.71 20.40
C MET A 398 -10.45 12.68 19.70
N LEU A 399 -11.55 12.40 20.39
CA LEU A 399 -12.53 11.33 20.14
C LEU A 399 -13.13 11.36 18.71
N ASN A 400 -13.50 12.55 18.24
CA ASN A 400 -14.20 12.78 16.97
C ASN A 400 -13.29 12.72 15.74
N GLN A 401 -12.00 12.39 15.91
CA GLN A 401 -11.00 12.44 14.83
C GLN A 401 -10.49 11.05 14.41
N THR A 402 -11.18 10.00 14.84
CA THR A 402 -10.93 8.58 14.50
C THR A 402 -11.86 8.05 13.39
N SER A 403 -12.78 8.90 12.93
CA SER A 403 -13.75 8.61 11.88
C SER A 403 -13.19 8.79 10.46
N TRP A 404 -13.95 8.33 9.46
CA TRP A 404 -13.76 8.58 8.03
C TRP A 404 -14.09 10.05 7.70
N GLY A 405 -13.33 10.96 8.33
CA GLY A 405 -13.66 12.38 8.51
C GLY A 405 -13.22 13.30 7.38
N SER A 406 -14.15 13.50 6.44
CA SER A 406 -14.37 14.75 5.67
C SER A 406 -15.79 14.82 5.08
N ARG A 407 -16.54 13.70 5.11
CA ARG A 407 -17.95 13.60 4.69
C ARG A 407 -18.83 13.46 5.95
N ALA A 408 -19.97 14.16 6.01
CA ALA A 408 -20.84 14.24 7.20
C ALA A 408 -21.37 12.87 7.66
N ASP A 409 -21.55 11.94 6.74
CA ASP A 409 -22.14 10.63 7.02
C ASP A 409 -21.15 9.67 7.72
N GLY A 410 -19.84 9.95 7.67
CA GLY A 410 -18.83 9.12 8.34
C GLY A 410 -18.95 9.11 9.87
N ASP A 411 -19.56 10.16 10.43
CA ASP A 411 -19.66 10.40 11.88
C ASP A 411 -21.03 10.00 12.47
N THR A 412 -22.00 9.61 11.64
CA THR A 412 -23.40 9.40 12.08
C THR A 412 -23.58 8.29 13.12
N ASN A 413 -22.66 7.32 13.18
CA ASN A 413 -22.74 6.18 14.11
C ASN A 413 -21.68 6.26 15.22
N ASP A 414 -21.17 7.46 15.52
CA ASP A 414 -20.12 7.66 16.51
C ASP A 414 -20.54 7.21 17.92
N GLU A 415 -21.81 7.34 18.30
CA GLU A 415 -22.30 6.90 19.61
C GLU A 415 -22.17 5.38 19.84
N GLN A 416 -22.50 4.56 18.83
CA GLN A 416 -22.32 3.11 18.88
C GLN A 416 -20.84 2.71 18.82
N ARG A 417 -20.03 3.46 18.06
CA ARG A 417 -18.58 3.24 17.92
C ARG A 417 -17.80 3.56 19.19
N LEU A 418 -18.20 4.63 19.88
CA LEU A 418 -17.55 5.16 21.07
C LEU A 418 -18.13 4.57 22.35
N ALA A 419 -19.06 3.62 22.24
CA ALA A 419 -19.49 2.81 23.36
C ALA A 419 -18.27 2.04 23.92
N PRO A 420 -17.99 2.12 25.22
CA PRO A 420 -16.94 1.32 25.83
C PRO A 420 -17.24 -0.17 25.59
N ALA A 421 -16.21 -0.94 25.23
CA ALA A 421 -16.35 -2.38 25.03
C ALA A 421 -17.08 -2.99 26.24
N PRO A 422 -18.12 -3.80 26.03
CA PRO A 422 -18.84 -4.42 27.14
C PRO A 422 -17.84 -5.18 28.00
N GLN A 423 -17.83 -4.88 29.29
CA GLN A 423 -17.03 -5.62 30.26
C GLN A 423 -17.41 -7.10 30.14
N PRO A 424 -16.45 -8.02 29.91
CA PRO A 424 -16.74 -9.43 29.96
C PRO A 424 -17.45 -9.73 31.27
N SER A 425 -18.58 -10.44 31.22
CA SER A 425 -19.33 -10.77 32.43
C SER A 425 -18.39 -11.51 33.41
N ILE A 426 -18.44 -11.11 34.69
CA ILE A 426 -17.60 -11.67 35.77
C ILE A 426 -17.76 -13.21 35.85
N VAL A 427 -18.85 -13.74 35.31
CA VAL A 427 -19.24 -15.15 35.29
C VAL A 427 -18.31 -16.05 34.44
N LEU A 428 -17.47 -15.49 33.55
CA LEU A 428 -16.48 -16.27 32.79
C LEU A 428 -15.10 -16.38 33.46
N LYS A 429 -14.90 -15.78 34.64
CA LYS A 429 -13.71 -16.04 35.45
C LYS A 429 -13.97 -17.24 36.35
N THR A 430 -13.49 -18.40 35.90
CA THR A 430 -13.44 -19.70 36.59
C THR A 430 -14.79 -20.39 36.80
N PRO A 431 -14.97 -21.65 36.34
CA PRO A 431 -16.04 -22.50 36.83
C PRO A 431 -15.90 -22.65 38.36
N PRO A 432 -16.99 -22.71 39.14
CA PRO A 432 -16.90 -23.04 40.56
C PRO A 432 -16.49 -24.50 40.71
N GLY A 433 -15.18 -24.75 40.82
CA GLY A 433 -14.61 -26.07 40.99
C GLY A 433 -13.12 -26.02 41.25
N LYS A 434 -12.63 -26.88 42.15
CA LYS A 434 -11.20 -27.00 42.54
C LYS A 434 -10.33 -27.67 41.45
N GLY A 435 -10.64 -27.45 40.18
CA GLY A 435 -9.90 -28.01 39.04
C GLY A 435 -9.00 -26.97 38.40
N SER A 436 -7.69 -27.06 38.62
CA SER A 436 -6.69 -26.25 37.91
C SER A 436 -6.68 -26.62 36.42
N LEU A 437 -7.12 -25.73 35.54
CA LEU A 437 -6.89 -25.87 34.11
C LEU A 437 -5.38 -25.73 33.83
N ILE A 438 -4.78 -26.80 33.32
CA ILE A 438 -3.38 -26.85 32.90
C ILE A 438 -3.19 -25.81 31.78
N ARG A 439 -2.41 -24.76 32.04
CA ARG A 439 -1.96 -23.82 31.01
C ARG A 439 -0.98 -24.54 30.09
N TYR A 440 -1.43 -24.96 28.92
CA TYR A 440 -0.52 -25.39 27.86
C TYR A 440 0.12 -24.16 27.21
N ASN A 441 1.46 -24.16 27.20
CA ASN A 441 2.41 -23.27 26.52
C ASN A 441 3.23 -22.33 27.42
N ALA A 442 4.30 -22.89 27.97
CA ALA A 442 5.54 -22.16 28.22
C ALA A 442 6.70 -22.98 27.66
N ARG A 443 7.17 -22.66 26.44
CA ARG A 443 8.50 -23.06 25.97
C ARG A 443 9.52 -22.22 26.73
N GLY A 444 10.28 -22.84 27.64
CA GLY A 444 11.38 -22.19 28.33
C GLY A 444 12.09 -23.11 29.32
N ARG A 445 13.18 -23.76 28.85
CA ARG A 445 14.35 -24.37 29.54
C ARG A 445 14.13 -25.20 30.83
N PRO A 446 14.64 -26.46 30.90
CA PRO A 446 14.55 -27.26 32.10
C PRO A 446 15.61 -26.86 33.13
N ALA A 447 15.18 -26.56 34.35
CA ALA A 447 16.02 -26.67 35.53
C ALA A 447 15.96 -28.12 36.04
N GLN A 448 17.12 -28.75 36.15
CA GLN A 448 17.30 -30.06 36.79
C GLN A 448 16.83 -30.00 38.25
N VAL A 449 15.96 -30.93 38.66
CA VAL A 449 15.93 -31.44 40.03
C VAL A 449 15.72 -32.95 40.00
N GLN A 450 16.56 -33.62 40.76
CA GLN A 450 16.74 -35.07 40.86
C GLN A 450 15.63 -35.77 41.67
N SER A 451 15.36 -37.00 41.25
CA SER A 451 15.11 -38.23 42.02
C SER A 451 14.10 -38.24 43.17
N GLY A 452 13.16 -39.20 43.08
CA GLY A 452 12.43 -39.75 44.21
C GLY A 452 11.42 -40.81 43.77
N ALA A 453 11.89 -42.03 43.61
CA ALA A 453 11.11 -43.22 43.24
C ALA A 453 10.09 -43.60 44.32
N TRP A 454 8.89 -44.05 43.93
CA TRP A 454 8.11 -45.08 44.63
C TRP A 454 7.20 -45.81 43.63
N GLU A 455 7.47 -47.11 43.48
CA GLU A 455 6.65 -48.09 42.76
C GLU A 455 5.34 -48.37 43.53
N LYS A 456 4.27 -48.67 42.79
CA LYS A 456 3.58 -49.98 42.91
C LYS A 456 2.58 -50.22 41.77
N SER A 457 2.78 -51.39 41.17
CA SER A 457 1.88 -52.20 40.33
C SER A 457 0.45 -52.25 40.86
N ASP A 458 -0.54 -52.28 39.96
CA ASP A 458 -1.50 -53.40 39.90
C ASP A 458 -2.49 -53.35 38.69
N TYR A 459 -2.47 -54.47 37.95
CA TYR A 459 -3.50 -55.16 37.14
C TYR A 459 -4.25 -54.48 35.96
N ALA A 460 -3.83 -54.91 34.76
CA ALA A 460 -4.57 -55.57 33.67
C ALA A 460 -6.03 -55.18 33.32
N ALA A 461 -6.28 -54.83 32.05
CA ALA A 461 -6.92 -55.70 31.05
C ALA A 461 -7.18 -54.96 29.71
N TYR A 462 -6.80 -55.59 28.61
CA TYR A 462 -7.29 -55.34 27.25
C TYR A 462 -8.78 -55.73 27.14
N ASP A 463 -9.61 -54.98 26.39
CA ASP A 463 -10.11 -55.44 25.09
C ASP A 463 -10.93 -54.36 24.34
N SER A 464 -10.92 -54.54 23.04
CA SER A 464 -11.53 -53.88 21.91
C SER A 464 -13.06 -53.90 21.85
N SER A 465 -13.64 -52.94 21.12
CA SER A 465 -14.74 -53.23 20.18
C SER A 465 -15.00 -52.04 19.26
N THR A 466 -14.71 -52.30 17.99
CA THR A 466 -15.06 -51.57 16.77
C THR A 466 -16.56 -51.65 16.50
N SER A 467 -17.16 -50.65 15.84
CA SER A 467 -18.36 -50.89 15.01
C SER A 467 -18.44 -49.90 13.84
N TYR A 468 -18.27 -50.45 12.65
CA TYR A 468 -18.57 -49.91 11.32
C TYR A 468 -19.85 -50.62 10.85
N ILE A 469 -20.78 -49.94 10.16
CA ILE A 469 -21.95 -50.60 9.50
C ILE A 469 -22.22 -49.96 8.11
N PRO A 470 -22.63 -50.75 7.09
CA PRO A 470 -22.38 -50.51 5.67
C PRO A 470 -23.64 -50.26 4.79
N ILE A 471 -23.38 -50.04 3.49
CA ILE A 471 -24.30 -49.86 2.35
C ILE A 471 -24.98 -51.19 1.94
N PRO A 472 -26.18 -51.17 1.31
CA PRO A 472 -26.67 -52.27 0.48
C PRO A 472 -26.86 -51.91 -1.02
N GLU A 473 -26.43 -52.83 -1.89
CA GLU A 473 -26.72 -52.87 -3.35
C GLU A 473 -27.92 -53.78 -3.68
N ARG A 474 -28.54 -53.56 -4.87
CA ARG A 474 -29.00 -54.62 -5.80
C ARG A 474 -29.32 -54.07 -7.22
N ASN A 475 -28.57 -54.57 -8.22
CA ASN A 475 -28.89 -55.11 -9.56
C ASN A 475 -30.12 -54.60 -10.36
N PHE A 476 -30.18 -54.48 -11.69
CA PHE A 476 -29.30 -54.62 -12.89
C PHE A 476 -30.17 -54.09 -14.06
N ASP A 477 -29.62 -53.38 -15.07
CA ASP A 477 -29.91 -53.71 -16.48
C ASP A 477 -29.00 -52.96 -17.48
N GLN A 478 -28.59 -53.67 -18.52
CA GLN A 478 -27.69 -53.23 -19.60
C GLN A 478 -28.46 -52.54 -20.73
N ARG A 479 -27.87 -51.50 -21.35
CA ARG A 479 -27.88 -51.22 -22.80
C ARG A 479 -27.03 -49.98 -23.15
N THR A 480 -25.99 -50.23 -23.97
CA THR A 480 -25.54 -49.50 -25.20
C THR A 480 -25.75 -47.98 -25.23
N VAL A 481 -24.75 -47.10 -25.46
CA VAL A 481 -23.94 -46.91 -26.67
C VAL A 481 -22.74 -46.00 -26.30
N LEU A 482 -21.50 -46.42 -26.55
CA LEU A 482 -20.34 -45.54 -26.57
C LEU A 482 -19.86 -45.44 -28.02
N GLY A 483 -20.12 -44.28 -28.63
CA GLY A 483 -19.56 -43.90 -29.91
C GLY A 483 -18.06 -43.61 -29.76
N HIS A 484 -17.27 -44.27 -30.59
CA HIS A 484 -15.91 -43.86 -30.92
C HIS A 484 -15.94 -42.45 -31.53
N VAL A 485 -15.19 -41.51 -30.96
CA VAL A 485 -14.65 -40.37 -31.72
C VAL A 485 -13.18 -40.22 -31.38
N THR A 486 -12.40 -40.40 -32.43
CA THR A 486 -10.96 -40.25 -32.60
C THR A 486 -10.47 -38.85 -32.25
N TRP A 487 -9.37 -38.76 -31.49
CA TRP A 487 -8.59 -37.53 -31.35
C TRP A 487 -7.83 -37.28 -32.64
N GLN A 488 -8.24 -36.26 -33.39
CA GLN A 488 -7.51 -35.77 -34.55
C GLN A 488 -6.37 -34.86 -34.09
N GLN A 489 -5.16 -35.29 -34.39
CA GLN A 489 -3.92 -34.58 -34.21
C GLN A 489 -3.77 -33.56 -35.33
N ASN A 490 -4.35 -32.36 -35.17
CA ASN A 490 -4.25 -31.32 -36.22
C ASN A 490 -4.43 -29.85 -35.77
N ASP A 491 -4.13 -29.49 -34.51
CA ASP A 491 -4.14 -28.06 -34.08
C ASP A 491 -2.83 -27.59 -33.42
N LEU A 492 -1.73 -28.33 -33.60
CA LEU A 492 -0.40 -27.97 -33.04
C LEU A 492 0.62 -27.49 -34.08
N ASN A 493 0.25 -27.43 -35.37
CA ASN A 493 1.16 -27.04 -36.45
C ASN A 493 0.85 -25.69 -37.11
N GLU A 494 -0.17 -24.96 -36.66
CA GLU A 494 -0.46 -23.60 -37.17
C GLU A 494 -0.02 -22.46 -36.23
N ALA A 495 0.42 -22.77 -35.00
CA ALA A 495 0.95 -21.78 -34.05
C ALA A 495 2.49 -21.72 -33.96
N MET A 496 3.21 -22.46 -34.81
CA MET A 496 4.67 -22.65 -34.74
C MET A 496 5.44 -22.14 -35.97
N SER A 497 4.93 -21.12 -36.67
CA SER A 497 5.60 -20.52 -37.84
C SER A 497 6.07 -19.07 -37.67
N ASN A 498 5.95 -18.46 -36.48
CA ASN A 498 6.51 -17.13 -36.21
C ASN A 498 7.43 -17.13 -34.98
N VAL A 499 8.57 -17.82 -35.10
CA VAL A 499 9.70 -17.64 -34.17
C VAL A 499 10.52 -16.45 -34.64
N PHE A 500 10.34 -15.29 -34.01
CA PHE A 500 11.25 -14.16 -34.18
C PHE A 500 12.48 -14.34 -33.27
N ILE A 501 13.64 -14.57 -33.89
CA ILE A 501 14.93 -14.51 -33.19
C ILE A 501 15.37 -13.04 -33.18
N PHE A 502 15.36 -12.40 -32.01
CA PHE A 502 15.94 -11.06 -31.83
C PHE A 502 17.40 -11.17 -31.38
N THR A 503 18.32 -10.67 -32.21
CA THR A 503 19.73 -10.48 -31.84
C THR A 503 19.92 -9.15 -31.10
N ARG A 504 20.92 -9.13 -30.22
CA ARG A 504 21.18 -8.16 -29.14
C ARG A 504 21.42 -6.70 -29.55
N ASP A 505 21.41 -6.37 -30.84
CA ASP A 505 21.76 -5.03 -31.32
C ASP A 505 20.59 -4.42 -32.11
N GLY A 506 19.99 -3.38 -31.54
CA GLY A 506 18.77 -2.73 -32.02
C GLY A 506 18.92 -2.01 -33.35
N SER A 507 18.82 -2.75 -34.45
CA SER A 507 18.64 -2.21 -35.80
C SER A 507 17.40 -2.82 -36.48
N TYR A 508 16.46 -1.95 -36.84
CA TYR A 508 15.24 -2.25 -37.59
C TYR A 508 15.55 -2.98 -38.91
N MET A 509 14.76 -4.01 -39.24
CA MET A 509 14.72 -4.56 -40.60
C MET A 509 13.30 -4.47 -41.19
N HIS A 510 13.26 -3.89 -42.39
CA HIS A 510 12.09 -3.68 -43.21
C HIS A 510 11.54 -5.00 -43.75
N LYS A 511 10.21 -5.11 -43.78
CA LYS A 511 9.44 -6.19 -44.41
C LYS A 511 9.69 -6.23 -45.92
N THR A 512 10.01 -7.39 -46.49
CA THR A 512 9.74 -7.69 -47.91
C THR A 512 9.01 -9.02 -48.00
N ASN A 513 7.83 -8.94 -48.63
CA ASN A 513 6.78 -9.91 -48.98
C ASN A 513 6.71 -11.24 -48.24
#